data_AF-A0A7W1PVP1-F1
#
_entry.id   AF-A0A7W1PVP1-F1
#
_cell.length_a   1.000
_cell.length_b   1.000
_cell.length_c   1.000
_cell.angle_alpha   90.00
_cell.angle_beta   90.00
_cell.angle_gamma   90.00
#
_symmetry.space_group_name_H-M   'P 1'
#
loop_
_entity.id
_entity.type
_entity.pdbx_description
1 polymer ?
#
loop_
_entity_poly.entity_id
_entity_poly.type
_entity_poly.pdbx_seq_one_letter_code
_entity_poly.pdbx_strand_id
1 'polypeptide(L)'
;MEDRNLSEKKMPPNETRYNDLAGVVSINLGENEDFNHFASEMAHYNPERFKAIALKVFIEHEPVITLYAKDKLNSELTAKGKMPVRKFKLKMSLEEFFSKMQQCNFLVTTGEVNIEDMEVVR
;
A
#
# COMPACT_ATOMS: atom_id res chain seq x y z
N MET A 1 17.91 -26.39 -12.20
CA MET A 1 16.87 -25.37 -12.41
C MET A 1 16.40 -24.97 -11.03
N GLU A 2 16.84 -23.80 -10.55
CA GLU A 2 16.46 -23.30 -9.23
C GLU A 2 15.05 -22.73 -9.29
N ASP A 3 14.14 -23.37 -8.57
CA ASP A 3 12.79 -22.86 -8.33
C ASP A 3 12.89 -21.53 -7.60
N ARG A 4 12.59 -20.45 -8.32
CA ARG A 4 12.39 -19.12 -7.73
C ARG A 4 11.12 -19.20 -6.89
N ASN A 5 11.33 -19.38 -5.59
CA ASN A 5 10.32 -19.24 -4.56
C ASN A 5 9.80 -17.79 -4.59
N LEU A 6 8.78 -17.55 -5.42
CA LEU A 6 8.01 -16.30 -5.45
C LEU A 6 7.31 -16.21 -4.10
N SER A 7 7.89 -15.48 -3.15
CA SER A 7 7.28 -15.32 -1.83
C SER A 7 5.86 -14.79 -2.02
N GLU A 8 4.86 -15.58 -1.64
CA GLU A 8 3.47 -15.17 -1.68
C GLU A 8 3.33 -13.84 -0.95
N LYS A 9 2.88 -12.80 -1.67
CA LYS A 9 2.61 -11.49 -1.06
C LYS A 9 1.47 -11.69 -0.06
N LYS A 10 1.82 -11.79 1.22
CA LYS A 10 0.82 -11.85 2.30
C LYS A 10 0.09 -10.51 2.37
N MET A 11 -1.17 -10.50 1.94
CA MET A 11 -2.04 -9.35 2.16
C MET A 11 -2.32 -9.23 3.67
N PRO A 12 -2.31 -8.01 4.23
CA PRO A 12 -2.73 -7.82 5.61
C PRO A 12 -4.21 -8.23 5.76
N PRO A 13 -4.62 -8.75 6.93
CA PRO A 13 -6.03 -9.01 7.21
C PRO A 13 -6.81 -7.68 7.13
N ASN A 14 -7.94 -7.70 6.42
CA ASN A 14 -8.82 -6.54 6.30
C ASN A 14 -9.45 -6.25 7.68
N GLU A 15 -9.16 -5.09 8.28
CA GLU A 15 -9.91 -4.60 9.44
C GLU A 15 -11.29 -4.13 8.95
N THR A 16 -12.34 -4.90 9.23
CA THR A 16 -13.74 -4.57 8.92
C THR A 16 -14.54 -4.43 10.21
N ARG A 17 -15.28 -3.33 10.36
CA ARG A 17 -16.37 -3.18 11.35
C ARG A 17 -17.69 -3.62 10.72
N TYR A 18 -18.73 -3.74 11.54
CA TYR A 18 -20.05 -4.31 11.18
C TYR A 18 -20.78 -3.62 10.00
N ASN A 19 -20.35 -2.42 9.59
CA ASN A 19 -20.87 -1.67 8.43
C ASN A 19 -19.77 -1.33 7.40
N ASP A 20 -18.61 -1.98 7.47
CA ASP A 20 -17.45 -1.62 6.67
C ASP A 20 -17.35 -2.50 5.43
N LEU A 21 -17.05 -1.88 4.29
CA LEU A 21 -16.64 -2.59 3.10
C LEU A 21 -15.14 -2.93 3.19
N ALA A 22 -14.79 -4.16 2.82
CA ALA A 22 -13.40 -4.57 2.63
C ALA A 22 -13.05 -4.52 1.14
N GLY A 23 -11.82 -4.15 0.82
CA GLY A 23 -11.41 -4.06 -0.56
C GLY A 23 -9.92 -4.26 -0.76
N VAL A 24 -9.58 -4.72 -1.95
CA VAL A 24 -8.20 -4.79 -2.41
C VAL A 24 -8.00 -3.70 -3.45
N VAL A 25 -6.96 -2.91 -3.27
CA VAL A 25 -6.53 -1.90 -4.24
C VAL A 25 -5.22 -2.37 -4.87
N SER A 26 -5.22 -2.45 -6.20
CA SER A 26 -4.01 -2.70 -6.99
C SER A 26 -3.68 -1.45 -7.79
N ILE A 27 -2.42 -1.02 -7.68
CA ILE A 27 -1.92 0.19 -8.35
C ILE A 27 -0.77 -0.23 -9.26
N ASN A 28 -0.86 0.15 -10.53
CA ASN A 28 0.26 0.08 -11.47
C ASN A 28 0.93 1.46 -11.54
N LEU A 29 2.17 1.51 -11.09
CA LEU A 29 3.06 2.65 -11.30
C LEU A 29 3.53 2.67 -12.76
N GLY A 30 4.09 3.79 -13.22
CA GLY A 30 4.55 3.94 -14.60
C GLY A 30 5.62 2.91 -14.99
N GLU A 31 5.84 2.75 -16.30
CA GLU A 31 6.85 1.83 -16.83
C GLU A 31 8.24 2.13 -16.23
N ASN A 32 8.82 1.13 -15.56
CA ASN A 32 10.11 1.17 -14.84
C ASN A 32 10.14 1.91 -13.50
N GLU A 33 8.98 2.28 -12.94
CA GLU A 33 8.94 2.94 -11.64
C GLU A 33 8.76 1.91 -10.51
N ASP A 34 9.75 1.82 -9.61
CA ASP A 34 9.63 1.01 -8.41
C ASP A 34 8.93 1.80 -7.28
N PHE A 35 8.18 1.10 -6.43
CA PHE A 35 7.41 1.73 -5.35
C PHE A 35 8.27 2.55 -4.38
N ASN A 36 9.53 2.16 -4.14
CA ASN A 36 10.41 2.88 -3.24
C ASN A 36 10.91 4.18 -3.88
N HIS A 37 11.21 4.17 -5.18
CA HIS A 37 11.57 5.37 -5.94
C HIS A 37 10.41 6.37 -5.96
N PHE A 38 9.24 5.94 -6.41
CA PHE A 38 7.99 6.71 -6.39
C PHE A 38 7.72 7.33 -5.01
N ALA A 39 7.79 6.52 -3.97
CA ALA A 39 7.53 6.96 -2.61
C ALA A 39 8.59 7.94 -2.10
N SER A 40 9.86 7.79 -2.49
CA SER A 40 10.94 8.68 -2.10
C SER A 40 10.81 10.07 -2.70
N GLU A 41 10.34 10.17 -3.94
CA GLU A 41 10.06 11.46 -4.60
C GLU A 41 8.93 12.20 -3.89
N MET A 42 7.80 11.53 -3.64
CA MET A 42 6.64 12.15 -2.99
C MET A 42 6.90 12.55 -1.54
N ALA A 43 7.65 11.72 -0.80
CA ALA A 43 7.89 11.92 0.64
C ALA A 43 9.21 12.66 0.93
N HIS A 44 9.99 12.98 -0.10
CA HIS A 44 11.31 13.60 -0.02
C HIS A 44 12.26 12.93 0.98
N TYR A 45 12.31 11.59 0.99
CA TYR A 45 13.29 10.85 1.80
C TYR A 45 14.42 10.27 0.94
N ASN A 46 15.55 9.96 1.56
CA ASN A 46 16.66 9.29 0.88
C ASN A 46 16.39 7.78 0.71
N PRO A 47 16.21 7.26 -0.52
CA PRO A 47 15.90 5.84 -0.77
C PRO A 47 17.05 4.88 -0.42
N GLU A 48 18.28 5.38 -0.26
CA GLU A 48 19.39 4.58 0.28
C GLU A 48 19.19 4.28 1.76
N ARG A 49 18.60 5.21 2.51
CA ARG A 49 18.36 5.06 3.95
C ARG A 49 17.03 4.42 4.26
N PHE A 50 15.96 4.75 3.55
CA PHE A 50 14.62 4.25 3.85
C PHE A 50 14.10 3.36 2.72
N LYS A 51 13.35 2.32 3.10
CA LYS A 51 12.61 1.46 2.18
C LYS A 51 11.11 1.59 2.44
N ALA A 52 10.33 2.06 1.47
CA ALA A 52 8.88 2.11 1.55
C ALA A 52 8.29 0.71 1.79
N ILE A 53 7.36 0.62 2.75
CA ILE A 53 6.72 -0.64 3.18
C ILE A 53 5.23 -0.60 2.90
N ALA A 54 4.58 0.51 3.25
CA ALA A 54 3.13 0.64 3.13
C ALA A 54 2.72 2.07 2.84
N LEU A 55 1.63 2.20 2.09
CA LEU A 55 0.93 3.45 1.88
C LEU A 55 -0.46 3.34 2.48
N LYS A 56 -0.88 4.33 3.25
CA LYS A 56 -2.23 4.47 3.78
C LYS A 56 -2.84 5.74 3.22
N VAL A 57 -3.95 5.60 2.50
CA VAL A 57 -4.78 6.71 2.06
C VAL A 57 -6.01 6.75 2.97
N PHE A 58 -6.28 7.91 3.54
CA PHE A 58 -7.46 8.15 4.34
C PHE A 58 -8.24 9.30 3.72
N ILE A 59 -9.48 9.03 3.30
CA ILE A 59 -10.31 9.99 2.58
C ILE A 59 -11.42 10.44 3.53
N GLU A 60 -11.33 11.69 3.99
CA GLU A 60 -12.39 12.44 4.67
C GLU A 60 -12.73 13.69 3.83
N HIS A 61 -13.10 14.80 4.46
CA HIS A 61 -13.24 16.10 3.79
C HIS A 61 -11.90 16.56 3.17
N GLU A 62 -10.79 16.28 3.84
CA GLU A 62 -9.44 16.46 3.30
C GLU A 62 -8.69 15.12 3.31
N PRO A 63 -8.12 14.68 2.17
CA PRO A 63 -7.41 13.42 2.11
C PRO A 63 -6.08 13.48 2.86
N VAL A 64 -5.78 12.43 3.62
CA VAL A 64 -4.48 12.26 4.30
C VAL A 64 -3.79 11.04 3.74
N ILE A 65 -2.70 11.26 3.01
CA ILE A 65 -1.84 10.20 2.50
C ILE A 65 -0.64 10.04 3.43
N THR A 66 -0.43 8.83 3.91
CA THR A 66 0.66 8.46 4.82
C THR A 66 1.49 7.36 4.22
N LEU A 67 2.80 7.59 4.10
CA LEU A 67 3.77 6.57 3.76
C LEU A 67 4.49 6.06 5.03
N TYR A 68 4.65 4.75 5.12
CA TYR A 68 5.48 4.09 6.13
C TYR A 68 6.71 3.50 5.45
N ALA A 69 7.90 3.89 5.92
CA ALA A 69 9.16 3.37 5.41
C ALA A 69 10.03 2.82 6.55
N LYS A 70 10.70 1.69 6.30
CA LYS A 70 11.68 1.08 7.21
C LYS A 70 13.03 1.79 7.06
N ASP A 71 13.66 2.18 8.15
CA ASP A 71 15.07 2.62 8.12
C ASP A 71 15.96 1.39 7.90
N LYS A 72 16.72 1.36 6.80
CA LYS A 72 17.61 0.23 6.47
C LYS A 72 18.77 0.11 7.46
N LEU A 73 19.12 1.20 8.14
CA LEU A 73 20.19 1.20 9.16
C LEU A 73 19.69 0.68 10.51
N ASN A 74 18.37 0.62 10.72
CA ASN A 74 17.78 0.09 11.94
C ASN A 74 17.17 -1.30 11.66
N SER A 75 17.94 -2.33 11.96
CA SER A 75 17.52 -3.73 11.81
C SER A 75 16.80 -4.28 13.04
N GLU A 76 16.87 -3.59 14.19
CA GLU A 76 16.33 -4.08 15.44
C GLU A 76 14.80 -4.03 15.46
N LEU A 77 14.19 -5.11 15.90
CA LEU A 77 12.77 -5.11 16.21
C LEU A 77 12.54 -4.29 17.48
N THR A 78 11.38 -3.65 17.56
CA THR A 78 10.93 -3.05 18.83
C THR A 78 10.85 -4.12 19.93
N ALA A 79 10.82 -3.69 21.20
CA ALA A 79 10.66 -4.60 22.35
C ALA A 79 9.44 -5.55 22.27
N LYS A 80 8.48 -5.28 21.38
CA LYS A 80 7.29 -6.11 21.11
C LYS A 80 7.42 -6.96 19.85
N GLY A 81 8.62 -7.14 19.30
CA GLY A 81 8.86 -7.90 18.07
C GLY A 81 8.32 -7.24 16.79
N LYS A 82 7.89 -5.97 16.84
CA LYS A 82 7.35 -5.25 15.67
C LYS A 82 8.46 -4.57 14.88
N MET A 83 8.32 -4.55 13.55
CA MET A 83 9.22 -3.82 12.64
C MET A 83 9.11 -2.31 12.87
N PRO A 84 10.21 -1.60 13.19
CA PRO A 84 10.18 -0.15 13.29
C PRO A 84 10.00 0.48 11.91
N VAL A 85 9.05 1.42 11.81
CA VAL A 85 8.81 2.19 10.59
C VAL A 85 8.72 3.67 10.93
N ARG A 86 9.20 4.51 10.01
CA ARG A 86 9.03 5.96 10.06
C ARG A 86 7.81 6.35 9.21
N LYS A 87 7.00 7.25 9.77
CA LYS A 87 5.81 7.81 9.12
C LYS A 87 6.16 9.11 8.39
N PHE A 88 5.75 9.22 7.13
CA PHE A 88 5.81 10.44 6.32
C PHE A 88 4.38 10.81 5.91
N LYS A 89 3.93 12.01 6.28
CA LYS A 89 2.63 12.54 5.83
C LYS A 89 2.87 13.34 4.56
N LEU A 90 2.20 12.98 3.48
CA LEU A 90 2.31 13.67 2.21
C LEU A 90 1.32 14.83 2.20
N LYS A 91 1.79 16.00 1.75
CA LYS A 91 0.95 17.19 1.58
C LYS A 91 0.62 17.35 0.11
N MET A 92 -0.33 16.55 -0.38
CA MET A 92 -0.77 16.56 -1.77
C MET A 92 -2.26 16.22 -1.86
N SER A 93 -2.91 16.65 -2.95
CA SER A 93 -4.30 16.32 -3.24
C SER A 93 -4.43 14.87 -3.75
N LEU A 94 -5.65 14.32 -3.76
CA LEU A 94 -5.89 13.03 -4.42
C LEU A 94 -5.65 13.09 -5.92
N GLU A 95 -5.97 14.21 -6.57
CA GLU A 95 -5.73 14.41 -7.99
C GLU A 95 -4.23 14.33 -8.31
N GLU A 96 -3.41 15.06 -7.55
CA GLU A 96 -1.96 15.02 -7.69
C GLU A 96 -1.43 13.60 -7.45
N PHE A 97 -1.93 12.91 -6.44
CA PHE A 97 -1.56 11.53 -6.12
C PHE A 97 -1.91 10.54 -7.25
N PHE A 98 -3.14 10.60 -7.78
CA PHE A 98 -3.58 9.71 -8.85
C PHE A 98 -2.97 10.05 -10.22
N SER A 99 -2.59 11.31 -10.47
CA SER A 99 -1.91 11.72 -11.71
C SER A 99 -0.56 11.02 -11.93
N LYS A 100 0.02 10.47 -10.86
CA LYS A 100 1.28 9.70 -10.91
C LYS A 100 1.07 8.21 -11.19
N MET A 101 -0.18 7.75 -11.22
CA MET A 101 -0.50 6.34 -11.46
C MET A 101 -0.90 6.14 -12.91
N GLN A 102 -0.45 5.04 -13.50
CA GLN A 102 -0.90 4.68 -14.85
C GLN A 102 -2.29 4.03 -14.80
N GLN A 103 -2.51 3.15 -13.83
CA GLN A 103 -3.80 2.48 -13.62
C GLN A 103 -4.05 2.27 -12.13
N CYS A 104 -5.30 2.48 -11.71
CA CYS A 104 -5.79 2.17 -10.37
C CYS A 104 -7.01 1.26 -10.51
N ASN A 105 -6.88 0.02 -10.02
CA ASN A 105 -7.96 -0.95 -10.00
C ASN A 105 -8.30 -1.26 -8.55
N PHE A 106 -9.56 -1.08 -8.17
CA PHE A 106 -10.03 -1.41 -6.83
C PHE A 106 -11.25 -2.32 -6.92
N LEU A 107 -11.28 -3.29 -6.02
CA LEU A 107 -12.43 -4.12 -5.76
C LEU A 107 -12.91 -3.86 -4.35
N VAL A 108 -14.21 -3.70 -4.20
CA VAL A 108 -14.87 -3.51 -2.90
C VAL A 108 -15.96 -4.56 -2.75
N THR A 109 -15.96 -5.25 -1.62
CA THR A 109 -16.99 -6.25 -1.28
C THR A 109 -17.54 -5.97 0.12
N THR A 110 -18.73 -6.48 0.40
CA THR A 110 -19.31 -6.47 1.75
C THR A 110 -18.57 -7.40 2.72
N GLY A 111 -17.65 -8.22 2.21
CA GLY A 111 -17.00 -9.28 2.95
C GLY A 111 -17.89 -10.51 3.21
N GLU A 112 -19.17 -10.46 2.87
CA GLU A 112 -20.11 -11.58 3.05
C GLU A 112 -19.86 -12.72 2.05
N VAL A 113 -19.34 -12.40 0.87
CA VAL A 113 -19.10 -13.34 -0.23
C VAL A 113 -17.75 -13.03 -0.89
N ASN A 114 -16.97 -14.07 -1.21
CA ASN A 114 -15.74 -13.91 -2.00
C ASN A 114 -16.13 -13.66 -3.47
N ILE A 115 -15.47 -12.69 -4.12
CA ILE A 115 -15.73 -12.40 -5.54
C ILE A 115 -15.44 -13.61 -6.43
N GLU A 116 -14.49 -14.46 -6.05
CA GLU A 116 -14.12 -15.65 -6.80
C GLU A 116 -15.26 -16.67 -6.86
N ASP A 117 -16.23 -16.58 -5.93
CA ASP A 117 -17.42 -17.43 -5.87
C ASP A 117 -18.62 -16.79 -6.64
N MET A 118 -18.46 -15.60 -7.21
CA MET A 118 -19.53 -14.89 -7.92
C MET A 118 -19.56 -15.28 -9.40
N GLU A 119 -20.69 -15.82 -9.86
CA GLU A 119 -20.97 -16.00 -11.27
C GLU A 119 -21.83 -14.82 -11.79
N VAL A 120 -21.33 -14.14 -12.82
CA VAL A 120 -22.07 -13.04 -13.47
C VAL A 120 -23.05 -13.63 -14.49
N VAL A 121 -24.32 -13.71 -14.12
CA VAL A 121 -25.41 -14.12 -15.03
C VAL A 121 -25.88 -12.91 -15.86
N ARG A 122 -26.10 -13.10 -17.16
CA ARG A 122 -26.58 -12.07 -18.11
C ARG A 122 -27.99 -12.35 -18.57
#